data_AF-A0A416RGA1-F1
#
_entry.id   AF-A0A416RGA1-F1
#
_cell.length_a   1.000
_cell.length_b   1.000
_cell.length_c   1.000
_cell.angle_alpha   90.00
_cell.angle_beta   90.00
_cell.angle_gamma   90.00
#
_symmetry.space_group_name_H-M   'P 1'
#
loop_
_entity.id
_entity.type
_entity.pdbx_description
1 polymer ?
#
loop_
_entity_poly.entity_id
_entity_poly.type
_entity_poly.pdbx_seq_one_letter_code
_entity_poly.pdbx_strand_id
1 'polypeptide(L)'
;MLGQLVLNERGGGKAERAQLYGLTVLRVGADPEGWLGQHRLRKAGRALRRGGAMRILTPAGFQQWDLMQACGLGAVSPLAFLRAQGASLALGALERQGLAPDRSVVALQGGRVDRELVRAAVELCPRVRRLVIDVPRGGRELADWLRQEFGIPVLPPEEPSPVSLGFSGKEHLEEAEERARGMSLTLYGASPSLAGLVVSAPRLDREDRERLPLMAALWEEGRLPPDGIKIT
;
A
#
# COMPACT_ATOMS: atom_id res chain seq x y z
N MET A 1 7.91 17.59 6.65
CA MET A 1 6.53 17.88 7.09
C MET A 1 5.55 17.30 6.08
N LEU A 2 4.40 16.77 6.53
CA LEU A 2 3.35 16.27 5.64
C LEU A 2 2.38 17.41 5.27
N GLY A 3 2.03 17.54 3.99
CA GLY A 3 1.03 18.51 3.54
C GLY A 3 -0.36 17.89 3.41
N GLN A 4 -1.41 18.70 3.57
CA GLN A 4 -2.79 18.33 3.29
C GLN A 4 -3.42 19.40 2.39
N LEU A 5 -3.84 18.99 1.20
CA LEU A 5 -4.67 19.80 0.32
C LEU A 5 -6.14 19.50 0.61
N VAL A 6 -6.93 20.54 0.86
CA VAL A 6 -8.38 20.46 1.02
C VAL A 6 -9.02 21.26 -0.11
N LEU A 7 -10.03 20.70 -0.78
CA LEU A 7 -10.77 21.41 -1.81
C LEU A 7 -11.98 22.07 -1.18
N ASN A 8 -12.08 23.40 -1.30
CA ASN A 8 -13.19 24.18 -0.75
C ASN A 8 -13.39 25.49 -1.53
N GLU A 9 -14.64 25.95 -1.64
CA GLU A 9 -15.04 27.15 -2.41
C GLU A 9 -14.36 28.45 -1.91
N ARG A 10 -13.94 28.49 -0.64
CA ARG A 10 -13.21 29.63 -0.05
C ARG A 10 -11.68 29.47 -0.08
N GLY A 11 -11.19 28.46 -0.79
CA GLY A 11 -9.79 28.06 -0.79
C GLY A 11 -8.87 29.01 -1.54
N GLY A 12 -8.07 29.77 -0.80
CA GLY A 12 -6.99 30.62 -1.35
C GLY A 12 -5.96 31.08 -0.32
N GLY A 13 -5.98 30.45 0.85
CA GLY A 13 -5.30 30.88 2.08
C GLY A 13 -3.82 30.53 2.17
N LYS A 14 -3.19 30.94 3.27
CA LYS A 14 -1.84 30.53 3.65
C LYS A 14 -1.89 29.09 4.15
N ALA A 15 -0.76 28.38 4.00
CA ALA A 15 -0.63 27.05 4.59
C ALA A 15 -0.50 27.18 6.12
N GLU A 16 -1.28 26.41 6.87
CA GLU A 16 -1.35 26.48 8.33
C GLU A 16 -1.14 25.11 8.96
N ARG A 17 -0.66 25.07 10.22
CA ARG A 17 -0.52 23.80 10.95
C ARG A 17 -1.89 23.35 11.45
N ALA A 18 -2.24 22.10 11.19
CA ALA A 18 -3.48 21.47 11.64
C ALA A 18 -3.20 20.06 12.16
N GLN A 19 -4.18 19.51 12.88
CA GLN A 19 -4.18 18.10 13.31
C GLN A 19 -5.13 17.28 12.43
N LEU A 20 -4.70 16.08 12.06
CA LEU A 20 -5.48 15.10 11.31
C LEU A 20 -5.29 13.72 11.94
N TYR A 21 -6.26 13.26 12.74
CA TYR A 21 -6.16 12.01 13.51
C TYR A 21 -4.85 11.87 14.32
N GLY A 22 -4.40 12.97 14.93
CA GLY A 22 -3.14 13.03 15.68
C GLY A 22 -1.88 13.21 14.85
N LEU A 23 -2.00 13.34 13.51
CA LEU A 23 -0.91 13.77 12.63
C LEU A 23 -0.85 15.30 12.57
N THR A 24 0.32 15.85 12.79
CA THR A 24 0.57 17.26 12.51
C THR A 24 0.81 17.45 11.01
N VAL A 25 -0.10 18.16 10.34
CA VAL A 25 -0.05 18.42 8.90
C VAL A 25 0.00 19.91 8.60
N LEU A 26 0.60 20.26 7.47
CA LEU A 26 0.50 21.59 6.89
C LEU A 26 -0.69 21.61 5.94
N ARG A 27 -1.80 22.22 6.35
CA ARG A 27 -3.07 22.26 5.62
C ARG A 27 -3.16 23.52 4.76
N VAL A 28 -3.69 23.38 3.55
CA VAL A 28 -4.08 24.50 2.70
C VAL A 28 -5.39 24.19 1.98
N GLY A 29 -6.28 25.17 1.93
CA GLY A 29 -7.52 25.10 1.13
C GLY A 29 -7.31 25.69 -0.26
N ALA A 30 -7.83 25.04 -1.29
CA ALA A 30 -7.85 25.56 -2.66
C ALA A 30 -9.19 25.24 -3.33
N ASP A 31 -9.77 26.23 -3.99
CA ASP A 31 -10.88 26.00 -4.90
C ASP A 31 -10.34 25.63 -6.29
N PRO A 32 -10.56 24.39 -6.78
CA PRO A 32 -10.11 23.97 -8.10
C PRO A 32 -11.05 24.47 -9.22
N GLU A 33 -12.21 25.04 -8.89
CA GLU A 33 -13.23 25.43 -9.87
C GLU A 33 -12.98 26.82 -10.49
N GLY A 34 -13.62 27.03 -11.64
CA GLY A 34 -13.56 28.27 -12.39
C GLY A 34 -12.22 28.54 -13.09
N TRP A 35 -12.16 29.69 -13.76
CA TRP A 35 -11.01 30.09 -14.60
C TRP A 35 -9.69 30.25 -13.81
N LEU A 36 -9.78 30.56 -12.50
CA LEU A 36 -8.61 30.71 -11.62
C LEU A 36 -8.23 29.42 -10.86
N GLY A 37 -8.96 28.32 -11.04
CA GLY A 37 -8.78 27.09 -10.27
C GLY A 37 -7.35 26.55 -10.31
N GLN A 38 -6.76 26.45 -11.50
CA GLN A 38 -5.35 26.02 -11.66
C GLN A 38 -4.37 26.98 -10.98
N HIS A 39 -4.60 28.29 -11.07
CA HIS A 39 -3.76 29.28 -10.41
C HIS A 39 -3.83 29.14 -8.89
N ARG A 40 -5.02 28.95 -8.33
CA ARG A 40 -5.25 28.74 -6.88
C ARG A 40 -4.59 27.45 -6.40
N LEU A 41 -4.74 26.34 -7.14
CA LEU A 41 -4.04 25.09 -6.86
C LEU A 41 -2.52 25.27 -6.87
N ARG A 42 -1.97 25.96 -7.88
CA ARG A 42 -0.52 26.21 -7.95
C ARG A 42 -0.03 27.09 -6.79
N LYS A 43 -0.81 28.09 -6.39
CA LYS A 43 -0.53 28.93 -5.21
C LYS A 43 -0.52 28.10 -3.93
N ALA A 44 -1.50 27.21 -3.76
CA ALA A 44 -1.60 26.29 -2.64
C ALA A 44 -0.41 25.31 -2.60
N GLY A 45 -0.05 24.70 -3.73
CA GLY A 45 1.13 23.83 -3.84
C GLY A 45 2.43 24.56 -3.47
N ARG A 46 2.63 25.78 -3.98
CA ARG A 46 3.79 26.61 -3.58
C ARG A 46 3.77 26.97 -2.10
N ALA A 47 2.61 27.19 -1.49
CA ALA A 47 2.50 27.48 -0.07
C ALA A 47 2.88 26.27 0.78
N LEU A 48 2.43 25.06 0.40
CA LEU A 48 2.83 23.81 1.05
C LEU A 48 4.33 23.58 0.93
N ARG A 49 4.91 23.74 -0.27
CA ARG A 49 6.35 23.55 -0.49
C ARG A 49 7.18 24.52 0.34
N ARG A 50 6.80 25.81 0.36
CA ARG A 50 7.46 26.83 1.18
C ARG A 50 7.37 26.55 2.68
N GLY A 51 6.29 25.92 3.15
CA GLY A 51 6.15 25.46 4.52
C GLY A 51 6.88 24.14 4.83
N GLY A 52 7.66 23.60 3.90
CA GLY A 52 8.49 22.40 4.10
C GLY A 52 7.77 21.07 3.83
N ALA A 53 6.62 21.10 3.17
CA ALA A 53 5.99 19.88 2.67
C ALA A 53 6.78 19.30 1.48
N MET A 54 6.87 17.98 1.44
CA MET A 54 7.42 17.23 0.29
C MET A 54 6.44 16.18 -0.22
N ARG A 55 5.68 15.59 0.69
CA ARG A 55 4.58 14.66 0.40
C ARG A 55 3.26 15.31 0.80
N ILE A 56 2.20 15.04 0.05
CA ILE A 56 0.88 15.62 0.31
C ILE A 56 -0.23 14.56 0.30
N LEU A 57 -1.21 14.77 1.18
CA LEU A 57 -2.52 14.14 1.14
C LEU A 57 -3.46 15.01 0.30
N THR A 58 -4.12 14.41 -0.68
CA THR A 58 -5.12 15.06 -1.54
C THR A 58 -6.46 14.33 -1.42
N PRO A 59 -7.60 14.98 -1.71
CA PRO A 59 -8.90 14.30 -1.69
C PRO A 59 -8.95 13.11 -2.65
N ALA A 60 -9.88 12.19 -2.39
CA ALA A 60 -10.09 11.03 -3.25
C ALA A 60 -10.35 11.48 -4.70
N GLY A 61 -9.71 10.81 -5.66
CA GLY A 61 -9.87 11.12 -7.08
C GLY A 61 -9.19 12.41 -7.56
N PHE A 62 -8.28 13.02 -6.79
CA PHE A 62 -7.52 14.20 -7.24
C PHE A 62 -6.69 13.91 -8.50
N GLN A 63 -6.88 14.72 -9.55
CA GLN A 63 -6.30 14.49 -10.88
C GLN A 63 -5.16 15.45 -11.23
N GLN A 64 -5.05 16.60 -10.58
CA GLN A 64 -4.09 17.66 -10.95
C GLN A 64 -2.69 17.42 -10.36
N TRP A 65 -2.19 16.19 -10.44
CA TRP A 65 -0.88 15.79 -9.90
C TRP A 65 0.28 16.47 -10.61
N ASP A 66 0.19 16.71 -11.92
CA ASP A 66 1.25 17.42 -12.67
C ASP A 66 1.53 18.81 -12.08
N LEU A 67 0.49 19.52 -11.64
CA LEU A 67 0.64 20.83 -10.98
C LEU A 67 1.34 20.72 -9.63
N MET A 68 1.04 19.66 -8.86
CA MET A 68 1.66 19.42 -7.56
C MET A 68 3.13 19.00 -7.72
N GLN A 69 3.42 18.12 -8.68
CA GLN A 69 4.76 17.70 -9.03
C GLN A 69 5.62 18.87 -9.53
N ALA A 70 5.05 19.75 -10.36
CA ALA A 70 5.72 20.99 -10.79
C ALA A 70 6.00 21.97 -9.63
N CYS A 71 5.33 21.81 -8.49
CA CYS A 71 5.63 22.53 -7.24
C CYS A 71 6.62 21.78 -6.34
N GLY A 72 7.14 20.63 -6.77
CA GLY A 72 8.04 19.76 -5.99
C GLY A 72 7.32 18.96 -4.91
N LEU A 73 6.04 18.66 -5.08
CA LEU A 73 5.23 17.88 -4.15
C LEU A 73 4.90 16.51 -4.73
N GLY A 74 5.17 15.45 -3.97
CA GLY A 74 4.79 14.08 -4.29
C GLY A 74 3.55 13.61 -3.54
N ALA A 75 2.91 12.57 -4.06
CA ALA A 75 1.86 11.84 -3.32
C ALA A 75 2.47 11.09 -2.13
N VAL A 76 1.70 10.92 -1.06
CA VAL A 76 2.00 9.87 -0.09
C VAL A 76 1.76 8.51 -0.76
N SER A 77 2.83 7.73 -0.92
CA SER A 77 2.72 6.39 -1.48
C SER A 77 2.16 5.42 -0.44
N PRO A 78 1.11 4.64 -0.76
CA PRO A 78 0.61 3.60 0.13
C PRO A 78 1.46 2.32 0.11
N LEU A 79 2.49 2.25 -0.73
CA LEU A 79 3.17 1.00 -1.06
C LEU A 79 3.83 0.33 0.15
N ALA A 80 4.60 1.08 0.93
CA ALA A 80 5.28 0.54 2.11
C ALA A 80 4.26 -0.01 3.13
N PHE A 81 3.18 0.74 3.34
CA PHE A 81 2.07 0.33 4.19
C PHE A 81 1.43 -0.98 3.69
N LEU A 82 1.10 -1.08 2.41
CA LEU A 82 0.47 -2.29 1.84
C LEU A 82 1.40 -3.51 1.89
N ARG A 83 2.69 -3.33 1.62
CA ARG A 83 3.69 -4.41 1.75
C ARG A 83 3.80 -4.90 3.19
N ALA A 84 3.75 -3.99 4.15
CA ALA A 84 3.70 -4.33 5.57
C ALA A 84 2.40 -5.07 5.97
N GLN A 85 1.34 -4.99 5.16
CA GLN A 85 0.11 -5.79 5.34
C GLN A 85 0.12 -7.11 4.53
N GLY A 86 1.24 -7.49 3.92
CA GLY A 86 1.31 -8.61 2.98
C GLY A 86 0.65 -9.91 3.48
N ALA A 87 0.98 -10.35 4.70
CA ALA A 87 0.38 -11.54 5.29
C ALA A 87 -1.15 -11.39 5.47
N SER A 88 -1.61 -10.26 6.02
CA SER A 88 -3.04 -9.99 6.21
C SER A 88 -3.79 -9.89 4.88
N LEU A 89 -3.17 -9.34 3.84
CA LEU A 89 -3.72 -9.26 2.49
C LEU A 89 -3.87 -10.65 1.87
N ALA A 90 -2.87 -11.54 2.02
CA ALA A 90 -2.99 -12.92 1.55
C ALA A 90 -4.12 -13.67 2.27
N LEU A 91 -4.25 -13.50 3.59
CA LEU A 91 -5.32 -14.13 4.35
C LEU A 91 -6.70 -13.60 3.95
N GLY A 92 -6.84 -12.29 3.74
CA GLY A 92 -8.07 -11.70 3.21
C GLY A 92 -8.39 -12.20 1.80
N ALA A 93 -7.37 -12.40 0.96
CA ALA A 93 -7.54 -12.98 -0.38
C ALA A 93 -8.01 -14.45 -0.33
N LEU A 94 -7.56 -15.24 0.63
CA LEU A 94 -8.03 -16.61 0.86
C LEU A 94 -9.47 -16.61 1.38
N GLU A 95 -9.77 -15.78 2.38
CA GLU A 95 -11.11 -15.65 2.96
C GLU A 95 -12.13 -15.24 1.90
N ARG A 96 -11.80 -14.26 1.05
CA ARG A 96 -12.63 -13.82 -0.07
C ARG A 96 -12.93 -14.93 -1.08
N GLN A 97 -12.02 -15.90 -1.22
CA GLN A 97 -12.20 -17.09 -2.05
C GLN A 97 -12.88 -18.26 -1.31
N GLY A 98 -13.28 -18.07 -0.04
CA GLY A 98 -13.85 -19.13 0.78
C GLY A 98 -12.86 -20.23 1.17
N LEU A 99 -11.55 -19.94 1.13
CA LEU A 99 -10.48 -20.89 1.39
C LEU A 99 -9.98 -20.78 2.83
N ALA A 100 -9.90 -21.94 3.50
CA ALA A 100 -9.34 -22.05 4.85
C ALA A 100 -7.80 -21.90 4.81
N PRO A 101 -7.21 -20.93 5.52
CA PRO A 101 -5.76 -20.68 5.46
C PRO A 101 -4.89 -21.91 5.79
N ASP A 102 -5.24 -22.66 6.84
CA ASP A 102 -4.56 -23.86 7.32
C ASP A 102 -4.56 -25.04 6.33
N ARG A 103 -5.31 -24.92 5.23
CA ARG A 103 -5.39 -25.88 4.11
C ARG A 103 -4.87 -25.31 2.80
N SER A 104 -4.46 -24.05 2.80
CA SER A 104 -4.15 -23.29 1.58
C SER A 104 -2.65 -23.09 1.38
N VAL A 105 -2.29 -22.85 0.12
CA VAL A 105 -0.95 -22.44 -0.30
C VAL A 105 -0.99 -20.94 -0.59
N VAL A 106 0.08 -20.22 -0.25
CA VAL A 106 0.28 -18.82 -0.63
C VAL A 106 1.63 -18.66 -1.33
N ALA A 107 1.64 -17.98 -2.47
CA ALA A 107 2.85 -17.67 -3.21
C ALA A 107 3.36 -16.26 -2.90
N LEU A 108 4.65 -16.14 -2.62
CA LEU A 108 5.35 -14.87 -2.49
C LEU A 108 6.33 -14.75 -3.65
N GLN A 109 6.13 -13.73 -4.47
CA GLN A 109 6.84 -13.54 -5.73
C GLN A 109 7.65 -12.24 -5.72
N GLY A 110 8.78 -12.22 -6.40
CA GLY A 110 9.61 -11.02 -6.55
C GLY A 110 10.92 -11.32 -7.27
N GLY A 111 11.72 -10.29 -7.54
CA GLY A 111 12.99 -10.38 -8.24
C GLY A 111 14.17 -10.57 -7.30
N ARG A 112 14.01 -10.21 -6.03
CA ARG A 112 14.97 -10.47 -4.95
C ARG A 112 14.28 -10.52 -3.60
N VAL A 113 14.84 -11.27 -2.67
CA VAL A 113 14.37 -11.26 -1.28
C VAL A 113 14.64 -9.90 -0.66
N ASP A 114 13.60 -9.36 -0.03
CA ASP A 114 13.64 -8.13 0.74
C ASP A 114 12.93 -8.29 2.08
N ARG A 115 13.10 -7.29 2.95
CA ARG A 115 12.60 -7.32 4.33
C ARG A 115 11.09 -7.56 4.43
N GLU A 116 10.30 -6.94 3.56
CA GLU A 116 8.84 -7.05 3.63
C GLU A 116 8.35 -8.42 3.13
N LEU A 117 9.03 -8.97 2.11
CA LEU A 117 8.76 -10.34 1.66
C LEU A 117 9.07 -11.36 2.77
N VAL A 118 10.22 -11.24 3.43
CA VAL A 118 10.60 -12.12 4.55
C VAL A 118 9.59 -11.98 5.69
N ARG A 119 9.22 -10.75 6.05
CA ARG A 119 8.23 -10.49 7.09
C ARG A 119 6.88 -11.15 6.77
N ALA A 120 6.39 -11.00 5.54
CA ALA A 120 5.15 -11.66 5.11
C ALA A 120 5.27 -13.19 5.19
N ALA A 121 6.39 -13.77 4.75
CA ALA A 121 6.62 -15.21 4.83
C ALA A 121 6.55 -15.73 6.26
N VAL A 122 7.28 -15.08 7.18
CA VAL A 122 7.30 -15.43 8.61
C VAL A 122 5.91 -15.33 9.24
N GLU A 123 5.18 -14.25 8.96
CA GLU A 123 3.83 -14.04 9.51
C GLU A 123 2.80 -15.04 8.96
N LEU A 124 3.02 -15.56 7.75
CA LEU A 124 2.17 -16.59 7.14
C LEU A 124 2.50 -18.00 7.63
N CYS A 125 3.73 -18.29 8.05
CA CYS A 125 4.17 -19.63 8.48
C CYS A 125 3.20 -20.33 9.44
N PRO A 126 2.73 -19.70 10.53
CA PRO A 126 1.83 -20.37 11.46
C PRO A 126 0.36 -20.39 11.00
N ARG A 127 0.03 -19.79 9.84
CA ARG A 127 -1.35 -19.54 9.41
C ARG A 127 -1.74 -20.29 8.14
N VAL A 128 -0.77 -20.64 7.29
CA VAL A 128 -1.03 -21.33 6.03
C VAL A 128 -0.46 -22.75 6.01
N ARG A 129 -0.99 -23.61 5.14
CA ARG A 129 -0.52 -24.99 5.04
C ARG A 129 0.88 -25.07 4.43
N ARG A 130 1.13 -24.26 3.39
CA ARG A 130 2.37 -24.27 2.59
C ARG A 130 2.63 -22.90 2.00
N LEU A 131 3.88 -22.66 1.63
CA LEU A 131 4.29 -21.48 0.89
C LEU A 131 4.90 -21.87 -0.45
N VAL A 132 4.78 -20.99 -1.44
CA VAL A 132 5.62 -20.97 -2.64
C VAL A 132 6.49 -19.72 -2.55
N ILE A 133 7.81 -19.87 -2.71
CA ILE A 133 8.75 -18.74 -2.75
C ILE A 133 9.32 -18.66 -4.16
N ASP A 134 8.75 -17.78 -4.97
CA ASP A 134 9.11 -17.56 -6.37
C ASP A 134 9.96 -16.29 -6.47
N VAL A 135 11.22 -16.42 -6.05
CA VAL A 135 12.17 -15.31 -5.98
C VAL A 135 13.54 -15.77 -6.46
N PRO A 136 14.02 -15.32 -7.65
CA PRO A 136 15.23 -15.87 -8.26
C PRO A 136 16.49 -15.50 -7.48
N ARG A 137 16.51 -14.37 -6.79
CA ARG A 137 17.66 -13.92 -5.99
C ARG A 137 17.35 -14.04 -4.49
N GLY A 138 17.91 -15.05 -3.84
CA GLY A 138 17.78 -15.27 -2.40
C GLY A 138 16.59 -16.14 -1.98
N GLY A 139 15.71 -16.54 -2.92
CA GLY A 139 14.49 -17.28 -2.59
C GLY A 139 14.76 -18.70 -2.09
N ARG A 140 15.82 -19.35 -2.57
CA ARG A 140 16.22 -20.68 -2.12
C ARG A 140 16.71 -20.66 -0.68
N GLU A 141 17.58 -19.72 -0.35
CA GLU A 141 18.09 -19.52 1.01
C GLU A 141 16.96 -19.18 1.97
N LEU A 142 16.01 -18.34 1.54
CA LEU A 142 14.81 -18.04 2.31
C LEU A 142 13.96 -19.30 2.52
N ALA A 143 13.71 -20.09 1.47
CA ALA A 143 12.92 -21.32 1.56
C ALA A 143 13.54 -22.34 2.51
N ASP A 144 14.86 -22.54 2.43
CA ASP A 144 15.60 -23.46 3.31
C ASP A 144 15.54 -23.00 4.76
N TRP A 145 15.74 -21.70 5.02
CA TRP A 145 15.60 -21.14 6.34
C TRP A 145 14.18 -21.28 6.90
N LEU A 146 13.14 -21.02 6.10
CA LEU A 146 11.73 -21.16 6.53
C LEU A 146 11.40 -22.61 6.90
N ARG A 147 11.91 -23.59 6.14
CA ARG A 147 11.75 -25.03 6.45
C ARG A 147 12.45 -25.38 7.76
N GLN A 148 13.66 -24.87 7.99
CA GLN A 148 14.43 -25.17 9.19
C GLN A 148 13.85 -24.50 10.44
N GLU A 149 13.49 -23.23 10.36
CA GLU A 149 13.08 -22.42 11.51
C GLU A 149 11.60 -22.61 11.86
N PHE A 150 10.73 -22.72 10.86
CA PHE A 150 9.27 -22.78 11.06
C PHE A 150 8.64 -24.14 10.71
N GLY A 151 9.40 -25.06 10.11
CA GLY A 151 8.88 -26.38 9.71
C GLY A 151 7.84 -26.34 8.59
N ILE A 152 7.65 -25.18 7.93
CA ILE A 152 6.63 -25.04 6.89
C ILE A 152 7.10 -25.70 5.58
N PRO A 153 6.26 -26.49 4.90
CA PRO A 153 6.56 -26.94 3.56
C PRO A 153 6.61 -25.75 2.59
N VAL A 154 7.78 -25.51 2.00
CA VAL A 154 7.94 -24.59 0.88
C VAL A 154 7.98 -25.39 -0.42
N LEU A 155 7.02 -25.13 -1.30
CA LEU A 155 6.83 -25.80 -2.58
C LEU A 155 7.67 -25.16 -3.70
N PRO A 156 7.95 -25.90 -4.80
CA PRO A 156 8.54 -25.33 -6.00
C PRO A 156 7.71 -24.18 -6.62
N PRO A 157 8.34 -23.22 -7.32
CA PRO A 157 7.65 -22.09 -7.97
C PRO A 157 6.57 -22.47 -8.98
N GLU A 158 6.62 -23.68 -9.54
CA GLU A 158 5.67 -24.18 -10.53
C GLU A 158 4.35 -24.65 -9.91
N GLU A 159 4.31 -24.87 -8.60
CA GLU A 159 3.12 -25.34 -7.91
C GLU A 159 2.03 -24.25 -7.88
N PRO A 160 0.78 -24.59 -8.22
CA PRO A 160 -0.30 -23.62 -8.25
C PRO A 160 -0.61 -23.12 -6.83
N SER A 161 -0.84 -21.82 -6.74
CA SER A 161 -1.30 -21.17 -5.51
C SER A 161 -2.61 -20.42 -5.77
N PRO A 162 -3.64 -20.58 -4.93
CA PRO A 162 -4.89 -19.81 -5.03
C PRO A 162 -4.70 -18.32 -4.75
N VAL A 163 -3.60 -17.94 -4.08
CA VAL A 163 -3.24 -16.55 -3.80
C VAL A 163 -1.76 -16.32 -4.07
N SER A 164 -1.43 -15.23 -4.76
CA SER A 164 -0.05 -14.78 -4.94
C SER A 164 0.12 -13.31 -4.56
N LEU A 165 1.27 -12.99 -3.96
CA LEU A 165 1.68 -11.63 -3.63
C LEU A 165 2.98 -11.30 -4.38
N GLY A 166 2.92 -10.34 -5.29
CA GLY A 166 4.10 -9.81 -5.97
C GLY A 166 4.73 -8.66 -5.21
N PHE A 167 6.03 -8.75 -4.90
CA PHE A 167 6.81 -7.72 -4.20
C PHE A 167 7.75 -6.94 -5.14
N SER A 168 7.90 -7.31 -6.42
CA SER A 168 8.63 -6.47 -7.39
C SER A 168 8.23 -6.72 -8.85
N GLY A 169 8.70 -5.85 -9.74
CA GLY A 169 8.34 -5.78 -11.17
C GLY A 169 8.60 -7.04 -12.00
N LYS A 170 7.86 -7.11 -13.11
CA LYS A 170 7.66 -8.27 -14.00
C LYS A 170 8.79 -8.64 -14.95
N GLU A 171 10.04 -8.21 -14.75
CA GLU A 171 11.12 -8.66 -15.64
C GLU A 171 11.29 -10.20 -15.63
N HIS A 172 10.66 -10.91 -14.68
CA HIS A 172 10.58 -12.38 -14.62
C HIS A 172 9.15 -12.93 -14.39
N LEU A 173 8.09 -12.09 -14.46
CA LEU A 173 6.72 -12.51 -14.12
C LEU A 173 5.84 -12.84 -15.34
N GLU A 174 6.29 -12.59 -16.57
CA GLU A 174 5.50 -12.93 -17.78
C GLU A 174 5.21 -14.43 -17.88
N GLU A 175 6.15 -15.29 -17.46
CA GLU A 175 5.92 -16.74 -17.34
C GLU A 175 5.08 -17.14 -16.12
N ALA A 176 4.98 -16.27 -15.10
CA ALA A 176 4.24 -16.50 -13.87
C ALA A 176 2.75 -16.11 -13.99
N GLU A 177 2.42 -15.15 -14.86
CA GLU A 177 1.03 -14.73 -15.11
C GLU A 177 0.19 -15.80 -15.77
N GLU A 178 0.79 -16.63 -16.64
CA GLU A 178 0.12 -17.81 -17.22
C GLU A 178 -0.08 -18.95 -16.19
N ARG A 179 0.69 -18.94 -15.09
CA ARG A 179 0.64 -19.95 -14.00
C ARG A 179 -0.27 -19.53 -12.84
N ALA A 180 -0.63 -18.24 -12.75
CA ALA A 180 -1.49 -17.70 -11.71
C ALA A 180 -2.97 -18.12 -11.93
N ARG A 181 -3.33 -19.31 -11.48
CA ARG A 181 -4.73 -19.80 -11.48
C ARG A 181 -5.59 -19.23 -10.32
N GLY A 182 -5.11 -18.19 -9.65
CA GLY A 182 -5.69 -17.67 -8.40
C GLY A 182 -5.65 -16.15 -8.31
N MET A 183 -6.06 -15.61 -7.16
CA MET A 183 -6.08 -14.17 -6.89
C MET A 183 -4.65 -13.63 -6.73
N SER A 184 -4.25 -12.71 -7.61
CA SER A 184 -2.90 -12.13 -7.61
C SER A 184 -2.91 -10.66 -7.16
N LEU A 185 -2.15 -10.36 -6.11
CA LEU A 185 -1.97 -9.02 -5.59
C LEU A 185 -0.60 -8.47 -6.00
N THR A 186 -0.58 -7.21 -6.42
CA THR A 186 0.64 -6.51 -6.84
C THR A 186 1.00 -5.49 -5.77
N LEU A 187 2.05 -5.75 -5.00
CA LEU A 187 2.59 -4.90 -3.93
C LEU A 187 3.91 -4.23 -4.37
N TYR A 188 3.94 -3.75 -5.61
CA TYR A 188 5.03 -2.97 -6.21
C TYR A 188 4.49 -1.96 -7.24
N GLY A 189 5.38 -1.09 -7.73
CA GLY A 189 5.04 -0.08 -8.73
C GLY A 189 4.29 1.12 -8.16
N ALA A 190 3.90 2.04 -9.05
CA ALA A 190 3.19 3.26 -8.67
C ALA A 190 1.72 3.01 -8.27
N SER A 191 1.12 1.95 -8.82
CA SER A 191 -0.28 1.59 -8.63
C SER A 191 -0.38 0.12 -8.18
N PRO A 192 -0.23 -0.16 -6.87
CA PRO A 192 -0.42 -1.51 -6.36
C PRO A 192 -1.87 -1.97 -6.58
N SER A 193 -2.05 -3.25 -6.88
CA SER A 193 -3.35 -3.87 -7.12
C SER A 193 -3.67 -4.86 -6.01
N LEU A 194 -4.86 -4.75 -5.42
CA LEU A 194 -5.32 -5.63 -4.34
C LEU A 194 -6.37 -6.63 -4.80
N ALA A 195 -6.53 -6.83 -6.12
CA ALA A 195 -7.47 -7.78 -6.72
C ALA A 195 -8.91 -7.69 -6.19
N GLY A 196 -9.38 -6.47 -5.92
CA GLY A 196 -10.72 -6.20 -5.41
C GLY A 196 -10.87 -6.30 -3.89
N LEU A 197 -9.79 -6.56 -3.15
CA LEU A 197 -9.78 -6.37 -1.70
C LEU A 197 -9.77 -4.89 -1.34
N VAL A 198 -10.48 -4.59 -0.26
CA VAL A 198 -10.56 -3.25 0.34
C VAL A 198 -9.82 -3.27 1.66
N VAL A 199 -8.83 -2.38 1.79
CA VAL A 199 -8.16 -2.12 3.07
C VAL A 199 -8.79 -0.89 3.68
N SER A 200 -9.32 -1.04 4.89
CA SER A 200 -10.00 0.02 5.60
C SER A 200 -9.49 0.17 7.04
N ALA A 201 -9.66 1.38 7.59
CA ALA A 201 -9.42 1.70 8.98
C ALA A 201 -10.75 2.12 9.64
N PRO A 202 -11.51 1.19 10.25
CA PRO A 202 -12.87 1.45 10.73
C PRO A 202 -13.01 2.55 11.79
N ARG A 203 -11.91 2.92 12.45
CA ARG A 203 -11.87 3.99 13.47
C ARG A 203 -11.77 5.40 12.86
N LEU A 204 -11.49 5.52 11.56
CA LEU A 204 -11.49 6.80 10.84
C LEU A 204 -12.90 7.15 10.38
N ASP A 205 -13.11 8.42 10.02
CA ASP A 205 -14.37 8.87 9.46
C ASP A 205 -14.68 8.16 8.14
N ARG A 206 -15.97 8.09 7.79
CA ARG A 206 -16.45 7.33 6.62
C ARG A 206 -15.76 7.72 5.31
N GLU A 207 -15.41 8.99 5.15
CA GLU A 207 -14.71 9.53 3.98
C GLU A 207 -13.22 9.16 3.94
N ASP A 208 -12.64 8.86 5.11
CA ASP A 208 -11.20 8.67 5.29
C ASP A 208 -10.79 7.21 5.55
N ARG A 209 -11.75 6.37 5.96
CA ARG A 209 -11.51 4.96 6.32
C ARG A 209 -10.92 4.10 5.21
N GLU A 210 -11.04 4.45 3.93
CA GLU A 210 -10.50 3.69 2.79
C GLU A 210 -9.36 4.43 2.07
N ARG A 211 -8.92 5.59 2.61
CA ARG A 211 -7.89 6.40 1.97
C ARG A 211 -6.49 5.87 2.27
N LEU A 212 -6.02 4.96 1.42
CA LEU A 212 -4.70 4.34 1.55
C LEU A 212 -3.54 5.33 1.81
N PRO A 213 -3.44 6.50 1.13
CA PRO A 213 -2.38 7.47 1.43
C PRO A 213 -2.43 8.03 2.85
N LEU A 214 -3.64 8.26 3.39
CA LEU A 214 -3.82 8.72 4.77
C LEU A 214 -3.48 7.60 5.75
N MET A 215 -3.96 6.39 5.50
CA MET A 215 -3.64 5.21 6.33
C MET A 215 -2.14 4.95 6.37
N ALA A 216 -1.45 5.09 5.24
CA ALA A 216 0.00 4.97 5.18
C ALA A 216 0.71 6.05 6.02
N ALA A 217 0.28 7.31 5.93
CA ALA A 217 0.82 8.38 6.76
C ALA A 217 0.58 8.14 8.26
N LEU A 218 -0.59 7.64 8.64
CA LEU A 218 -0.89 7.29 10.03
C LEU A 218 -0.04 6.13 10.52
N TRP A 219 0.15 5.11 9.68
CA TRP A 219 0.98 3.95 9.99
C TRP A 219 2.46 4.32 10.16
N GLU A 220 3.02 5.15 9.27
CA GLU A 220 4.41 5.63 9.36
C GLU A 220 4.71 6.33 10.70
N GLU A 221 3.73 7.04 11.27
CA GLU A 221 3.84 7.76 12.54
C GLU A 221 3.32 6.95 13.75
N GLY A 222 3.02 5.65 13.57
CA GLY A 222 2.54 4.77 14.64
C GLY A 222 1.13 5.09 15.16
N ARG A 223 0.33 5.83 14.38
CA ARG A 223 -1.05 6.22 14.72
C ARG A 223 -2.12 5.25 14.20
N LEU A 224 -1.74 4.31 13.34
CA LEU A 224 -2.61 3.23 12.85
C LEU A 224 -2.04 1.87 13.29
N PRO A 225 -2.51 1.31 14.42
CA PRO A 225 -2.06 0.01 14.89
C PRO A 225 -2.66 -1.14 14.05
N PRO A 226 -2.08 -2.35 14.08
CA PRO A 226 -2.53 -3.47 13.26
C PRO A 226 -4.00 -3.88 13.47
N ASP A 227 -4.50 -3.81 14.71
CA ASP A 227 -5.90 -4.09 15.06
C ASP A 227 -6.89 -3.02 14.54
N GLY A 228 -6.36 -1.86 14.15
CA GLY A 228 -7.13 -0.78 13.52
C GLY A 228 -7.35 -0.96 12.02
N ILE A 229 -6.80 -2.03 11.41
CA ILE A 229 -6.85 -2.28 9.97
C ILE A 229 -7.77 -3.47 9.70
N LYS A 230 -8.66 -3.32 8.73
CA LYS A 230 -9.57 -4.36 8.25
C LYS A 230 -9.39 -4.58 6.76
N ILE A 231 -9.34 -5.84 6.33
CA ILE A 231 -9.21 -6.25 4.93
C ILE A 231 -10.44 -7.10 4.59
N THR A 232 -11.14 -6.79 3.50
CA THR A 232 -12.38 -7.46 3.03
C THR A 232 -12.44 -7.57 1.52
#